data_AF-A0A9X6WXG9-F1
#
_entry.id   AF-A0A9X6WXG9-F1
#
_cell.length_a   1.000
_cell.length_b   1.000
_cell.length_c   1.000
_cell.angle_alpha   90.00
_cell.angle_beta   90.00
_cell.angle_gamma   90.00
#
_symmetry.space_group_name_H-M   'P 1'
#
loop_
_entity.id
_entity.type
_entity.pdbx_description
1 polymer ?
#
loop_
_entity_poly.entity_id
_entity_poly.type
_entity_poly.pdbx_seq_one_letter_code
_entity_poly.pdbx_strand_id
1 'polypeptide(L)'
;MNRDPILKDAMQKWEKMSQDPAFRMSYEARQKALIDEASKYKYAEKRGLEKGMEQGRLAEREQLIRGMHKNGMDIEDIAKFTNMDVSEVRRILDN
;
A
#
# COMPACT_ATOMS: atom_id res chain seq x y z
N MET A 1 36.06 -8.76 -39.51
CA MET A 1 34.79 -8.48 -38.81
C MET A 1 33.94 -7.59 -39.70
N ASN A 2 33.03 -8.17 -40.49
CA ASN A 2 32.14 -7.41 -41.35
C ASN A 2 31.06 -6.77 -40.45
N ARG A 3 31.27 -5.52 -40.04
CA ARG A 3 30.24 -4.75 -39.35
C ARG A 3 29.22 -4.39 -40.41
N ASP A 4 28.09 -5.08 -40.37
CA ASP A 4 26.98 -4.89 -41.30
C ASP A 4 26.68 -3.38 -41.44
N PRO A 5 26.71 -2.82 -42.67
CA PRO A 5 26.45 -1.40 -42.91
C PRO A 5 25.14 -0.93 -42.28
N ILE A 6 24.14 -1.82 -42.22
CA ILE A 6 22.84 -1.57 -41.61
C ILE A 6 22.99 -1.35 -40.10
N LEU A 7 23.80 -2.19 -39.44
CA LEU A 7 24.06 -2.10 -38.01
C LEU A 7 24.79 -0.79 -37.66
N LYS A 8 25.78 -0.40 -38.49
CA LYS A 8 26.54 0.84 -38.28
C LYS A 8 25.67 2.10 -38.45
N ASP A 9 24.79 2.11 -39.46
CA ASP A 9 23.88 3.22 -39.70
C ASP A 9 22.81 3.34 -38.60
N ALA A 10 22.29 2.19 -38.11
CA ALA A 10 21.40 2.13 -36.96
C ALA A 10 22.05 2.70 -35.69
N MET A 11 23.32 2.34 -35.42
CA MET A 11 24.07 2.85 -34.28
C MET A 11 24.30 4.37 -34.36
N GLN A 12 24.67 4.91 -35.53
CA GLN A 12 24.88 6.34 -35.70
C GLN A 12 23.57 7.15 -35.60
N LYS A 13 22.46 6.61 -36.13
CA LYS A 13 21.14 7.22 -35.95
C LYS A 13 20.73 7.22 -34.48
N TRP A 14 20.95 6.11 -33.77
CA TRP A 14 20.67 6.01 -32.34
C TRP A 14 21.51 6.99 -31.52
N GLU A 15 22.80 7.14 -31.81
CA GLU A 15 23.70 8.11 -31.16
C GLU A 15 23.25 9.56 -31.39
N LYS A 16 22.82 9.90 -32.61
CA LYS A 16 22.29 11.25 -32.90
C LYS A 16 20.97 11.52 -32.18
N MET A 17 20.09 10.53 -32.11
CA MET A 17 18.81 10.66 -31.37
C MET A 17 19.03 10.73 -29.86
N SER A 18 20.00 9.99 -29.31
CA SER A 18 20.29 10.03 -27.87
C SER A 18 20.95 11.33 -27.42
N GLN A 19 21.64 12.04 -28.34
CA GLN A 19 22.18 13.37 -28.12
C GLN A 19 21.16 14.51 -28.31
N ASP A 20 19.97 14.24 -28.87
CA ASP A 20 18.91 15.23 -29.01
C ASP A 20 18.24 15.50 -27.65
N PRO A 21 18.31 16.74 -27.10
CA PRO A 21 17.67 17.10 -25.85
C PRO A 21 16.16 16.82 -25.84
N ALA A 22 15.45 16.99 -26.97
CA ALA A 22 14.02 16.74 -27.05
C ALA A 22 13.69 15.26 -26.89
N PHE A 23 14.47 14.38 -27.53
CA PHE A 23 14.31 12.94 -27.38
C PHE A 23 14.61 12.50 -25.95
N ARG A 24 15.69 13.00 -25.35
CA ARG A 24 16.06 12.73 -23.95
C ARG A 24 14.96 13.16 -22.98
N MET A 25 14.42 14.37 -23.13
CA MET A 25 13.30 14.85 -22.32
C MET A 25 12.07 13.94 -22.46
N SER A 26 11.72 13.53 -23.68
CA SER A 26 10.59 12.61 -23.90
C SER A 26 10.79 11.25 -23.24
N TYR A 27 12.02 10.75 -23.24
CA TYR A 27 12.40 9.49 -22.61
C TYR A 27 12.33 9.60 -21.08
N GLU A 28 12.92 10.65 -20.51
CA GLU A 28 12.90 10.91 -19.06
C GLU A 28 11.46 11.12 -18.56
N ALA A 29 10.63 11.84 -19.31
CA ALA A 29 9.21 12.03 -18.97
C ALA A 29 8.43 10.70 -18.95
N ARG A 30 8.65 9.82 -19.95
CA ARG A 30 8.06 8.48 -19.96
C ARG A 30 8.52 7.64 -18.78
N GLN A 31 9.83 7.63 -18.52
CA GLN A 31 10.39 6.89 -17.40
C GLN A 31 9.83 7.40 -16.07
N LYS A 32 9.71 8.72 -15.90
CA LYS A 32 9.11 9.32 -14.72
C LYS A 32 7.65 8.90 -14.55
N ALA A 33 6.84 8.93 -15.61
CA ALA A 33 5.45 8.50 -15.56
C ALA A 33 5.29 7.05 -15.10
N LEU A 34 6.15 6.14 -15.59
CA LEU A 34 6.16 4.74 -15.15
C LEU A 34 6.55 4.58 -13.68
N ILE A 35 7.54 5.35 -13.21
CA ILE A 35 7.98 5.35 -11.81
C ILE A 35 6.88 5.91 -10.90
N ASP A 36 6.25 7.01 -11.29
CA ASP A 36 5.17 7.65 -10.53
C ASP A 36 3.96 6.71 -10.44
N GLU A 37 3.62 6.03 -11.54
CA GLU A 37 2.55 5.03 -11.57
C GLU A 37 2.86 3.84 -10.65
N ALA A 38 4.06 3.25 -10.76
CA ALA A 38 4.47 2.13 -9.90
C ALA A 38 4.49 2.54 -8.41
N SER A 39 4.94 3.76 -8.13
CA SER A 39 4.98 4.32 -6.77
C SER A 39 3.57 4.52 -6.21
N LYS A 40 2.63 4.98 -7.04
CA LYS A 40 1.22 5.16 -6.66
C LYS A 40 0.59 3.81 -6.26
N TYR A 41 0.80 2.76 -7.05
CA TYR A 41 0.27 1.43 -6.72
C TYR A 41 0.87 0.89 -5.42
N LYS A 42 2.20 0.96 -5.27
CA LYS A 42 2.88 0.51 -4.05
C LYS A 42 2.40 1.27 -2.81
N TYR A 43 2.17 2.57 -2.94
CA TYR A 43 1.63 3.38 -1.85
C TYR A 43 0.19 2.98 -1.50
N ALA A 44 -0.66 2.76 -2.51
CA ALA A 44 -2.04 2.33 -2.31
C ALA A 44 -2.12 0.94 -1.64
N GLU A 45 -1.30 -0.01 -2.08
CA GLU A 45 -1.19 -1.34 -1.48
C GLU A 45 -0.77 -1.27 -0.01
N LYS A 46 0.30 -0.52 0.30
CA LYS A 46 0.76 -0.32 1.68
C LYS A 46 -0.33 0.27 2.56
N ARG A 47 -1.00 1.33 2.09
CA ARG A 47 -2.09 1.98 2.83
C ARG A 47 -3.30 1.06 3.00
N GLY A 48 -3.61 0.24 2.00
CA GLY A 48 -4.66 -0.77 2.07
C GLY A 48 -4.36 -1.81 3.15
N LEU A 49 -3.13 -2.33 3.17
CA LEU A 49 -2.68 -3.30 4.18
C LEU A 49 -2.70 -2.71 5.59
N GLU A 50 -2.16 -1.50 5.78
CA GLU A 50 -2.18 -0.80 7.08
C GLU A 50 -3.61 -0.62 7.60
N LYS A 51 -4.52 -0.15 6.74
CA LYS A 51 -5.94 0.00 7.10
C LYS A 51 -6.59 -1.34 7.42
N GLY A 52 -6.33 -2.37 6.61
CA GLY A 52 -6.88 -3.71 6.82
C GLY A 52 -6.41 -4.33 8.13
N MET A 53 -5.13 -4.16 8.48
CA MET A 53 -4.59 -4.60 9.77
C MET A 53 -5.26 -3.88 10.94
N GLU A 54 -5.40 -2.54 10.88
CA GLU A 54 -6.06 -1.79 11.96
C GLU A 54 -7.53 -2.20 12.11
N GLN A 55 -8.27 -2.31 11.01
CA GLN A 55 -9.66 -2.77 11.00
C GLN A 55 -9.78 -4.20 11.54
N GLY A 56 -8.89 -5.10 11.15
CA GLY A 56 -8.85 -6.47 11.65
C GLY A 56 -8.61 -6.53 13.16
N ARG A 57 -7.70 -5.70 13.68
CA ARG A 57 -7.40 -5.63 15.12
C ARG A 57 -8.57 -5.07 15.93
N LEU A 58 -9.30 -4.10 15.39
CA LEU A 58 -10.53 -3.59 16.01
C LEU A 58 -11.63 -4.67 16.01
N ALA A 59 -11.86 -5.33 14.87
CA ALA A 59 -12.86 -6.38 14.74
C ALA A 59 -12.57 -7.58 15.67
N GLU A 60 -11.31 -8.02 15.77
CA GLU A 60 -10.89 -9.07 16.71
C GLU A 60 -11.20 -8.67 18.16
N ARG A 61 -10.93 -7.41 18.52
CA ARG A 61 -11.19 -6.89 19.87
C ARG A 61 -12.68 -6.85 20.19
N GLU A 62 -13.51 -6.42 19.25
CA GLU A 62 -14.97 -6.44 19.41
C GLU A 62 -15.51 -7.88 19.55
N GLN A 63 -15.01 -8.80 18.72
CA GLN A 63 -15.37 -10.22 18.81
C GLN A 63 -14.97 -10.83 20.16
N LEU A 64 -13.79 -10.50 20.67
CA LEU A 64 -13.33 -10.95 21.98
C LEU A 64 -14.26 -10.46 23.09
N ILE A 65 -14.61 -9.17 23.10
CA ILE A 65 -15.52 -8.56 24.09
C ILE A 65 -16.91 -9.23 24.04
N ARG A 66 -17.48 -9.38 22.83
CA ARG A 66 -18.76 -10.06 22.65
C ARG A 66 -18.70 -11.52 23.10
N GLY A 67 -17.59 -12.21 22.86
CA GLY A 67 -17.35 -13.58 23.31
C GLY A 67 -17.27 -13.68 24.83
N MET A 68 -16.53 -12.79 25.48
CA MET A 68 -16.43 -12.73 26.95
C MET A 68 -17.79 -12.46 27.60
N HIS A 69 -18.54 -11.49 27.06
CA HIS A 69 -19.89 -11.18 27.55
C HIS A 69 -20.87 -12.34 27.36
N LYS A 70 -20.84 -13.02 26.20
CA LYS A 70 -21.65 -14.21 25.94
C LYS A 70 -21.34 -15.38 26.89
N ASN A 71 -20.11 -15.46 27.37
CA ASN A 71 -19.69 -16.45 28.37
C ASN A 71 -20.03 -16.05 29.81
N GLY A 72 -20.78 -14.95 30.01
CA GLY A 72 -21.28 -14.54 31.32
C GLY A 72 -20.30 -13.70 32.14
N MET A 73 -19.24 -13.15 31.52
CA MET A 73 -18.34 -12.21 32.19
C MET A 73 -19.01 -10.84 32.30
N ASP A 74 -18.92 -10.21 33.48
CA ASP A 74 -19.47 -8.89 33.70
C ASP A 74 -18.68 -7.80 32.95
N ILE A 75 -19.37 -6.71 32.59
CA ILE A 75 -18.78 -5.61 31.81
C ILE A 75 -17.59 -4.98 32.55
N GLU A 76 -17.63 -4.89 33.88
CA GLU A 76 -16.51 -4.35 34.68
C GLU A 76 -15.27 -5.23 34.59
N ASP A 77 -15.43 -6.55 34.57
CA ASP A 77 -14.32 -7.48 34.48
C ASP A 77 -13.77 -7.55 33.05
N ILE A 78 -14.62 -7.49 32.03
CA ILE A 78 -14.20 -7.35 30.64
C ILE A 78 -13.35 -6.09 30.46
N ALA A 79 -13.79 -4.95 31.03
CA ALA A 79 -13.07 -3.69 30.99
C ALA A 79 -11.66 -3.82 31.64
N LYS A 80 -11.57 -4.49 32.79
CA LYS A 80 -10.27 -4.77 33.47
C LYS A 80 -9.37 -5.67 32.62
N PHE A 81 -9.87 -6.79 32.10
CA PHE A 81 -9.06 -7.75 31.33
C PHE A 81 -8.64 -7.23 29.96
N THR A 82 -9.47 -6.41 29.32
CA THR A 82 -9.17 -5.81 28.02
C THR A 82 -8.46 -4.46 28.13
N ASN A 83 -8.25 -3.96 29.36
CA ASN A 83 -7.70 -2.64 29.68
C ASN A 83 -8.43 -1.51 28.91
N MET A 84 -9.76 -1.49 29.04
CA MET A 84 -10.65 -0.54 28.37
C MET A 84 -11.56 0.14 29.40
N ASP A 85 -12.14 1.27 29.00
CA ASP A 85 -13.18 1.91 29.79
C ASP A 85 -14.48 1.13 29.68
N VAL A 86 -15.23 1.04 30.78
CA VAL A 86 -16.55 0.39 30.85
C VAL A 86 -17.50 0.97 29.78
N SER A 87 -17.42 2.26 29.50
CA SER A 87 -18.24 2.94 28.49
C SER A 87 -17.88 2.55 27.06
N GLU A 88 -16.62 2.18 26.81
CA GLU A 88 -16.17 1.67 25.50
C GLU A 88 -16.65 0.24 25.29
N VAL A 89 -16.50 -0.62 26.30
CA VAL A 89 -17.03 -2.00 26.28
C VAL A 89 -18.54 -1.99 26.06
N ARG A 90 -19.26 -1.10 26.75
CA ARG A 90 -20.71 -0.93 26.58
C ARG A 90 -21.08 -0.52 25.16
N ARG A 91 -20.39 0.46 24.57
CA ARG A 91 -20.60 0.88 23.18
C ARG A 91 -20.40 -0.27 22.18
N ILE A 92 -19.43 -1.14 22.42
CA ILE A 92 -19.18 -2.31 21.57
C ILE A 92 -20.29 -3.36 21.69
N LEU A 93 -20.88 -3.52 22.88
CA LEU A 93 -21.97 -4.47 23.11
C LEU A 93 -23.34 -3.95 22.65
N ASP A 94 -23.56 -2.63 22.70
CA ASP A 94 -24.81 -1.97 22.31
C ASP A 94 -24.97 -1.78 20.78
N ASN A 95 -23.86 -1.87 20.02
CA ASN A 95 -23.86 -1.98 18.56
C ASN A 95 -24.19 -3.40 18.09
#